data_AF-A0A3A5V7K1-F1
#
_entry.id   AF-A0A3A5V7K1-F1
#
_cell.length_a   1.000
_cell.length_b   1.000
_cell.length_c   1.000
_cell.angle_alpha   90.00
_cell.angle_beta   90.00
_cell.angle_gamma   90.00
#
_symmetry.space_group_name_H-M   'P 1'
#
loop_
_entity.id
_entity.type
_entity.pdbx_description
1 polymer ?
#
loop_
_entity_poly.entity_id
_entity_poly.type
_entity_poly.pdbx_seq_one_letter_code
_entity_poly.pdbx_strand_id
1 'polypeptide(L)'
;MTSTELSRLDPLVSPSMFVRGESGSSPSRRMVGQGVVSFTLNEHPKPMQSEGLLAITPEAMVKAILERRQATASKLPDALHARTEENNRAYMLAKEAREALKALKAEEDGTEAHKEALKKAQSIYDEHESFRRRTSSRLQTLKNSIKDSEEAIEFWTKMSDGEWGHLLEDSNRLASGGESSYAKSKHLRSIEEDEQ
;
A
#
# COMPACT_ATOMS: atom_id res chain seq x y z
N MET A 1 20.64 10.26 70.18
CA MET A 1 21.37 11.34 70.89
C MET A 1 22.75 11.38 70.24
N THR A 2 23.18 12.34 69.42
CA THR A 2 22.88 13.77 69.29
C THR A 2 23.16 14.23 67.85
N SER A 3 22.41 15.25 67.41
CA SER A 3 22.58 16.01 66.17
C SER A 3 23.90 16.79 66.11
N THR A 4 24.40 17.10 64.91
CA THR A 4 24.92 18.41 64.43
C THR A 4 25.11 18.25 62.90
N GLU A 5 24.22 18.75 62.01
CA GLU A 5 24.23 20.08 61.36
C GLU A 5 25.60 20.51 60.82
N LEU A 6 25.80 21.23 59.71
CA LEU A 6 25.05 21.74 58.55
C LEU A 6 26.14 22.47 57.75
N SER A 7 26.20 22.38 56.40
CA SER A 7 26.67 23.50 55.54
C SER A 7 26.57 23.14 54.05
N ARG A 8 25.62 23.80 53.40
CA ARG A 8 25.54 24.07 51.95
C ARG A 8 26.78 24.80 51.45
N LEU A 9 27.08 24.69 50.15
CA LEU A 9 27.25 25.82 49.21
C LEU A 9 27.63 25.29 47.80
N ASP A 10 26.65 25.26 46.90
CA ASP A 10 26.82 25.67 45.49
C ASP A 10 26.65 27.21 45.46
N PRO A 11 27.14 28.00 44.46
CA PRO A 11 27.19 27.68 43.03
C PRO A 11 28.44 28.24 42.29
N LEU A 12 28.56 28.02 40.97
CA LEU A 12 28.88 29.07 40.00
C LEU A 12 28.76 28.54 38.55
N VAL A 13 28.20 29.42 37.71
CA VAL A 13 27.74 29.22 36.34
C VAL A 13 28.62 30.01 35.37
N SER A 14 28.78 29.46 34.14
CA SER A 14 29.10 30.12 32.84
C SER A 14 30.57 30.44 32.47
N PRO A 15 30.90 30.73 31.18
CA PRO A 15 30.29 30.35 29.88
C PRO A 15 31.31 30.05 28.72
N SER A 16 30.78 29.58 27.57
CA SER A 16 31.28 29.79 26.19
C SER A 16 32.54 29.04 25.68
N MET A 17 32.37 28.21 24.65
CA MET A 17 32.83 28.57 23.31
C MET A 17 32.33 27.58 22.23
N PHE A 18 31.74 28.20 21.23
CA PHE A 18 31.40 27.66 19.92
C PHE A 18 32.69 27.44 19.12
N VAL A 19 32.95 26.22 18.61
CA VAL A 19 33.90 26.01 17.50
C VAL A 19 33.22 25.15 16.44
N ARG A 20 33.28 25.69 15.22
CA ARG A 20 32.65 25.24 13.99
C ARG A 20 33.72 24.57 13.14
N GLY A 21 33.38 23.43 12.54
CA GLY A 21 33.91 23.02 11.24
C GLY A 21 34.96 21.91 11.26
N GLU A 22 34.51 20.69 10.96
CA GLU A 22 35.30 19.75 10.17
C GLU A 22 34.40 19.11 9.11
N SER A 23 34.76 19.34 7.85
CA SER A 23 34.13 18.81 6.66
C SER A 23 34.43 17.33 6.52
N GLY A 24 33.50 16.49 6.97
CA GLY A 24 33.50 15.05 6.70
C GLY A 24 33.19 14.76 5.24
N SER A 25 34.22 14.41 4.49
CA SER A 25 34.17 13.81 3.16
C SER A 25 33.19 12.64 3.13
N SER A 26 32.08 12.79 2.41
CA SER A 26 31.07 11.75 2.24
C SER A 26 31.65 10.55 1.45
N PRO A 27 31.51 9.30 1.93
CA PRO A 27 31.92 8.14 1.15
C PRO A 27 30.97 7.94 -0.03
N SER A 28 31.55 8.01 -1.23
CA SER A 28 30.94 7.75 -2.52
C SER A 28 30.23 6.39 -2.53
N ARG A 29 28.90 6.42 -2.46
CA ARG A 29 28.02 5.26 -2.60
C ARG A 29 28.13 4.72 -4.02
N ARG A 30 28.95 3.68 -4.23
CA ARG A 30 28.92 2.88 -5.47
C ARG A 30 27.53 2.27 -5.60
N MET A 31 26.71 2.81 -6.51
CA MET A 31 25.50 2.14 -6.95
C MET A 31 25.91 0.97 -7.84
N VAL A 32 25.77 -0.23 -7.31
CA VAL A 32 25.72 -1.48 -8.09
C VAL A 32 24.47 -1.40 -8.98
N GLY A 33 24.68 -1.56 -10.28
CA GLY A 33 23.66 -1.40 -11.31
C GLY A 33 22.44 -2.27 -11.05
N GLN A 34 21.34 -1.63 -10.66
CA GLN A 34 20.02 -2.18 -10.92
C GLN A 34 19.77 -2.03 -12.41
N GLY A 35 19.56 -3.17 -13.08
CA GLY A 35 19.04 -3.19 -14.43
C GLY A 35 17.77 -2.34 -14.48
N VAL A 36 17.88 -1.21 -15.15
CA VAL A 36 16.73 -0.44 -15.61
C VAL A 36 15.98 -1.38 -16.54
N VAL A 37 14.90 -1.96 -16.03
CA VAL A 37 13.89 -2.60 -16.87
C VAL A 37 13.31 -1.45 -17.66
N SER A 38 13.84 -1.22 -18.86
CA SER A 38 13.30 -0.29 -19.83
C SER A 38 11.89 -0.78 -20.16
N PHE A 39 10.91 -0.24 -19.43
CA PHE A 39 9.51 -0.34 -19.76
C PHE A 39 9.36 0.42 -21.07
N THR A 40 9.45 -0.29 -22.19
CA THR A 40 9.09 0.27 -23.49
C THR A 40 7.62 0.65 -23.40
N LEU A 41 7.39 1.94 -23.09
CA LEU A 41 6.10 2.60 -23.15
C LEU A 41 5.64 2.53 -24.60
N ASN A 42 4.99 1.43 -24.95
CA ASN A 42 4.10 1.40 -26.10
C ASN A 42 3.12 2.56 -25.92
N GLU A 43 3.22 3.52 -26.84
CA GLU A 43 2.27 4.60 -27.11
C GLU A 43 1.63 5.22 -25.87
N HIS A 44 2.22 6.32 -25.40
CA HIS A 44 1.47 7.24 -24.56
C HIS A 44 0.19 7.66 -25.31
N PRO A 45 -1.01 7.49 -24.71
CA PRO A 45 -2.22 8.03 -25.30
C PRO A 45 -2.00 9.53 -25.52
N LYS A 46 -2.31 10.01 -26.73
CA LYS A 46 -2.21 11.43 -27.07
C LYS A 46 -2.80 12.26 -25.92
N PRO A 47 -2.12 13.32 -25.45
CA PRO A 47 -2.71 14.19 -24.43
C PRO A 47 -4.06 14.68 -24.97
N MET A 48 -5.14 14.33 -24.25
CA MET A 48 -6.49 14.76 -24.63
C MET A 48 -6.50 16.28 -24.73
N GLN A 49 -6.94 16.80 -25.88
CA GLN A 49 -7.12 18.24 -26.05
C GLN A 49 -8.28 18.71 -25.16
N SER A 50 -8.17 19.90 -24.58
CA SER A 50 -9.10 20.44 -23.57
C SER A 50 -10.56 20.47 -24.03
N GLU A 51 -10.81 20.66 -25.33
CA GLU A 51 -12.16 20.65 -25.90
C GLU A 51 -12.79 19.23 -25.90
N GLY A 52 -11.98 18.18 -26.03
CA GLY A 52 -12.45 16.79 -25.97
C GLY A 52 -12.85 16.34 -24.55
N LEU A 53 -12.31 16.98 -23.51
CA LEU A 53 -12.71 16.76 -22.12
C LEU A 53 -14.08 17.38 -21.80
N LEU A 54 -14.40 18.51 -22.44
CA LEU A 54 -15.66 19.25 -22.25
C LEU A 54 -16.85 18.59 -22.98
N ALA A 55 -16.59 17.76 -23.99
CA ALA A 55 -17.62 17.10 -24.80
C ALA A 55 -17.94 15.65 -24.35
N ILE A 56 -17.26 15.13 -23.32
CA ILE A 56 -17.54 13.78 -22.82
C ILE A 56 -18.92 13.73 -22.19
N THR A 57 -19.80 12.91 -22.78
CA THR A 57 -21.07 12.56 -22.14
C THR A 57 -20.81 11.61 -20.96
N PRO A 58 -21.62 11.67 -19.90
CA PRO A 58 -21.54 10.71 -18.80
C PRO A 58 -21.54 9.26 -19.31
N GLU A 59 -22.38 8.94 -20.29
CA GLU A 59 -22.43 7.63 -20.94
C GLU A 59 -21.10 7.22 -21.58
N ALA A 60 -20.45 8.13 -22.31
CA ALA A 60 -19.13 7.88 -22.91
C ALA A 60 -18.05 7.65 -21.84
N MET A 61 -18.14 8.36 -20.70
CA MET A 61 -17.25 8.16 -19.56
C MET A 61 -17.44 6.77 -18.94
N VAL A 62 -18.68 6.36 -18.68
CA VAL A 62 -18.99 5.05 -18.11
C VAL A 62 -18.51 3.93 -19.03
N LYS A 63 -18.74 4.07 -20.34
CA LYS A 63 -18.24 3.11 -21.34
C LYS A 63 -16.72 2.99 -21.30
N ALA A 64 -16.00 4.12 -21.27
CA ALA A 64 -14.53 4.11 -21.19
C ALA A 64 -14.01 3.47 -19.88
N ILE A 65 -14.70 3.71 -18.76
CA ILE A 65 -14.37 3.08 -17.46
C ILE A 65 -14.59 1.57 -17.53
N LEU A 66 -15.73 1.11 -18.07
CA LEU A 66 -16.05 -0.30 -18.24
C LEU A 66 -15.03 -1.01 -19.13
N GLU A 67 -14.70 -0.45 -20.29
CA GLU A 67 -13.69 -1.01 -21.20
C GLU A 67 -12.34 -1.20 -20.49
N ARG A 68 -11.90 -0.19 -19.72
CA ARG A 68 -10.65 -0.29 -18.95
C ARG A 68 -10.71 -1.36 -17.86
N ARG A 69 -11.82 -1.45 -17.13
CA ARG A 69 -12.01 -2.43 -16.07
C ARG A 69 -12.10 -3.85 -16.62
N GLN A 70 -12.82 -4.07 -17.71
CA GLN A 70 -12.89 -5.35 -18.41
C GLN A 70 -11.52 -5.77 -18.97
N ALA A 71 -10.77 -4.85 -19.58
CA ALA A 71 -9.42 -5.13 -20.07
C ALA A 71 -8.42 -5.45 -18.95
N THR A 72 -8.64 -4.91 -17.75
CA THR A 72 -7.88 -5.29 -16.56
C THR A 72 -8.31 -6.67 -16.09
N ALA A 73 -9.63 -6.90 -15.92
CA ALA A 73 -10.21 -8.14 -15.45
C ALA A 73 -9.83 -9.34 -16.31
N SER A 74 -9.74 -9.20 -17.64
CA SER A 74 -9.34 -10.28 -18.55
C SER A 74 -7.93 -10.82 -18.30
N LYS A 75 -7.01 -9.99 -17.76
CA LYS A 75 -5.62 -10.37 -17.47
C LYS A 75 -5.41 -10.90 -16.06
N LEU A 76 -6.38 -10.69 -15.16
CA LEU A 76 -6.23 -11.07 -13.75
C LEU A 76 -6.27 -12.60 -13.51
N PRO A 77 -7.06 -13.43 -14.22
CA PRO A 77 -7.06 -14.89 -14.03
C PRO A 77 -5.71 -15.54 -14.28
N ASP A 78 -5.02 -15.18 -15.36
CA ASP A 78 -3.68 -15.72 -15.68
C ASP A 78 -2.67 -15.31 -14.61
N ALA A 79 -2.72 -14.06 -14.17
CA ALA A 79 -1.89 -13.56 -13.08
C ALA A 79 -2.21 -14.29 -11.77
N LEU A 80 -3.49 -14.60 -11.49
CA LEU A 80 -3.92 -15.31 -10.29
C LEU A 80 -3.37 -16.72 -10.26
N HIS A 81 -3.45 -17.43 -11.38
CA HIS A 81 -2.87 -18.77 -11.51
C HIS A 81 -1.37 -18.74 -11.24
N ALA A 82 -0.62 -17.85 -11.92
CA ALA A 82 0.83 -17.73 -11.74
C ALA A 82 1.24 -17.40 -10.29
N ARG A 83 0.49 -16.53 -9.61
CA ARG A 83 0.78 -16.17 -8.20
C ARG A 83 0.36 -17.24 -7.21
N THR A 84 -0.66 -18.03 -7.53
CA THR A 84 -1.05 -19.21 -6.74
C THR A 84 0.05 -20.26 -6.79
N GLU A 85 0.57 -20.55 -7.99
CA GLU A 85 1.70 -21.46 -8.17
C GLU A 85 2.97 -21.00 -7.43
N GLU A 86 3.30 -19.71 -7.50
CA GLU A 86 4.42 -19.14 -6.73
C GLU A 86 4.20 -19.29 -5.21
N ASN A 87 2.98 -19.05 -4.72
CA ASN A 87 2.66 -19.19 -3.30
C ASN A 87 2.73 -20.65 -2.84
N ASN A 88 2.25 -21.59 -3.65
CA ASN A 88 2.33 -23.03 -3.36
C ASN A 88 3.79 -23.48 -3.24
N ARG A 89 4.66 -23.05 -4.17
CA ARG A 89 6.10 -23.34 -4.09
C ARG A 89 6.74 -22.74 -2.84
N ALA A 90 6.41 -21.49 -2.52
CA ALA A 90 6.92 -20.82 -1.32
C ALA A 90 6.46 -21.53 -0.02
N TYR A 91 5.23 -22.05 0.00
CA TYR A 91 4.71 -22.83 1.11
C TYR A 91 5.49 -24.13 1.31
N MET A 92 5.77 -24.86 0.22
CA MET A 92 6.54 -26.10 0.28
C MET A 92 7.96 -25.87 0.80
N LEU A 93 8.67 -24.85 0.30
CA LEU A 93 10.02 -24.51 0.76
C LEU A 93 10.06 -24.15 2.26
N ALA A 94 9.11 -23.33 2.72
CA ALA A 94 9.03 -22.97 4.14
C ALA A 94 8.70 -24.18 5.02
N LYS A 95 7.85 -25.10 4.54
CA LYS A 95 7.53 -26.34 5.23
C LYS A 95 8.75 -27.26 5.33
N GLU A 96 9.46 -27.50 4.23
CA GLU A 96 10.67 -28.32 4.19
C GLU A 96 11.76 -27.77 5.12
N ALA A 97 12.03 -26.46 5.07
CA ALA A 97 13.00 -25.83 5.96
C ALA A 97 12.58 -25.91 7.44
N ARG A 98 11.28 -25.80 7.73
CA ARG A 98 10.75 -25.98 9.09
C ARG A 98 10.95 -27.40 9.60
N GLU A 99 10.72 -28.40 8.75
CA GLU A 99 10.91 -29.82 9.09
C GLU A 99 12.39 -30.14 9.29
N ALA A 100 13.28 -29.66 8.42
CA ALA A 100 14.72 -29.82 8.56
C ALA A 100 15.26 -29.18 9.85
N LEU A 101 14.80 -27.97 10.16
CA LEU A 101 15.14 -27.27 11.40
C LEU A 101 14.63 -28.01 12.63
N LYS A 102 13.41 -28.58 12.57
CA LYS A 102 12.84 -29.38 13.66
C LYS A 102 13.64 -30.67 13.87
N ALA A 103 14.05 -31.35 12.80
CA ALA A 103 14.86 -32.55 12.87
C ALA A 103 16.22 -32.25 13.54
N LEU A 104 16.91 -31.19 13.09
CA LEU A 104 18.17 -30.76 13.71
C LEU A 104 17.99 -30.36 15.18
N LYS A 105 16.90 -29.69 15.56
CA LYS A 105 16.63 -29.36 16.98
C LYS A 105 16.31 -30.58 17.85
N ALA A 106 15.87 -31.69 17.25
CA ALA A 106 15.57 -32.92 17.97
C ALA A 106 16.82 -33.78 18.20
N GLU A 107 17.85 -33.60 17.38
CA GLU A 107 19.18 -34.17 17.63
C GLU A 107 19.86 -33.36 18.74
N GLU A 108 20.02 -33.96 19.93
CA GLU A 108 20.78 -33.34 21.02
C GLU A 108 22.28 -33.59 20.81
N ASP A 109 22.90 -32.79 19.93
CA ASP A 109 24.36 -32.71 19.80
C ASP A 109 24.87 -31.34 20.29
N GLY A 110 25.74 -31.37 21.32
CA GLY A 110 26.31 -30.17 21.94
C GLY A 110 27.52 -29.58 21.19
N THR A 111 27.96 -30.17 20.08
CA THR A 111 29.13 -29.70 19.33
C THR A 111 28.92 -28.30 18.73
N GLU A 112 30.00 -27.54 18.56
CA GLU A 112 29.92 -26.24 17.89
C GLU A 112 29.47 -26.38 16.42
N ALA A 113 29.84 -27.48 15.76
CA ALA A 113 29.37 -27.78 14.40
C ALA A 113 27.83 -27.91 14.35
N HIS A 114 27.23 -28.58 15.32
CA HIS A 114 25.77 -28.69 15.42
C HIS A 114 25.10 -27.33 15.67
N LYS A 115 25.67 -26.51 16.57
CA LYS A 115 25.16 -25.14 16.83
C LYS A 115 25.25 -24.26 15.58
N GLU A 116 26.31 -24.37 14.79
CA GLU A 116 26.42 -23.68 13.49
C GLU A 116 25.39 -24.19 12.48
N ALA A 117 25.17 -25.51 12.40
CA ALA A 117 24.16 -26.10 11.54
C ALA A 117 22.75 -25.61 11.90
N LEU A 118 22.43 -25.52 13.21
CA LEU A 118 21.18 -24.95 13.69
C LEU A 118 21.00 -23.48 13.29
N LYS A 119 22.04 -22.66 13.43
CA LYS A 119 22.00 -21.25 13.00
C LYS A 119 21.75 -21.12 11.49
N LYS A 120 22.42 -21.95 10.68
CA LYS A 120 22.24 -21.99 9.22
C LYS A 120 20.81 -22.42 8.86
N ALA A 121 20.31 -23.49 9.47
CA ALA A 121 18.95 -23.96 9.25
C ALA A 121 17.89 -22.92 9.66
N GLN A 122 18.12 -22.21 10.78
CA GLN A 122 17.27 -21.11 11.22
C GLN A 122 17.26 -19.96 10.20
N SER A 123 18.42 -19.55 9.69
CA SER A 123 18.52 -18.52 8.63
C SER A 123 17.73 -18.92 7.39
N ILE A 124 17.90 -20.16 6.92
CA ILE A 124 17.19 -20.68 5.73
C ILE A 124 15.68 -20.68 5.96
N TYR A 125 15.23 -21.14 7.12
CA TYR A 125 13.81 -21.12 7.47
C TYR A 125 13.26 -19.68 7.50
N ASP A 126 13.97 -18.74 8.12
CA ASP A 126 13.53 -17.34 8.21
C ASP A 126 13.45 -16.69 6.82
N GLU A 127 14.41 -16.99 5.93
CA GLU A 127 14.39 -16.55 4.53
C GLU A 127 13.17 -17.10 3.76
N HIS A 128 12.93 -18.41 3.83
CA HIS A 128 11.79 -19.05 3.16
C HIS A 128 10.44 -18.60 3.72
N GLU A 129 10.35 -18.43 5.04
CA GLU A 129 9.14 -17.92 5.69
C GLU A 129 8.89 -16.46 5.32
N SER A 130 9.94 -15.63 5.21
CA SER A 130 9.80 -14.25 4.71
C SER A 130 9.33 -14.21 3.25
N PHE A 131 9.80 -15.13 2.41
CA PHE A 131 9.37 -15.26 1.02
C PHE A 131 7.91 -15.70 0.94
N ARG A 132 7.50 -16.71 1.71
CA ARG A 132 6.10 -17.17 1.82
C ARG A 132 5.15 -16.04 2.23
N ARG A 133 5.54 -15.21 3.21
CA ARG A 133 4.73 -14.05 3.63
C ARG A 133 4.55 -13.04 2.51
N ARG A 134 5.64 -12.72 1.79
CA ARG A 134 5.59 -11.79 0.65
C ARG A 134 4.72 -12.32 -0.48
N THR A 135 4.85 -13.59 -0.85
CA THR A 135 4.02 -14.18 -1.93
C THR A 135 2.55 -14.28 -1.52
N SER A 136 2.27 -14.63 -0.26
CA SER A 136 0.90 -14.66 0.28
C SER A 136 0.26 -13.27 0.26
N SER A 137 0.99 -12.23 0.65
CA SER A 137 0.50 -10.85 0.59
C SER A 137 0.21 -10.42 -0.84
N ARG A 138 1.12 -10.69 -1.79
CA ARG A 138 0.91 -10.38 -3.21
C ARG A 138 -0.30 -11.10 -3.80
N LEU A 139 -0.48 -12.37 -3.46
CA LEU A 139 -1.65 -13.15 -3.87
C LEU A 139 -2.94 -12.53 -3.31
N GLN A 140 -2.94 -12.11 -2.05
CA GLN A 140 -4.10 -11.46 -1.45
C GLN A 140 -4.42 -10.12 -2.11
N THR A 141 -3.41 -9.29 -2.38
CA THR A 141 -3.59 -8.03 -3.12
C THR A 141 -4.23 -8.28 -4.49
N LEU A 142 -3.80 -9.32 -5.20
CA LEU A 142 -4.35 -9.67 -6.49
C LEU A 142 -5.81 -10.14 -6.39
N LYS A 143 -6.15 -10.96 -5.39
CA LYS A 143 -7.54 -11.36 -5.12
C LYS A 143 -8.44 -10.16 -4.82
N ASN A 144 -7.94 -9.21 -4.01
CA ASN A 144 -8.66 -7.97 -3.72
C ASN A 144 -8.85 -7.14 -5.00
N SER A 145 -7.85 -7.08 -5.88
CA SER A 145 -7.94 -6.36 -7.16
C SER A 145 -8.94 -7.00 -8.13
N ILE A 146 -9.10 -8.32 -8.11
CA ILE A 146 -10.13 -9.03 -8.88
C ILE A 146 -11.50 -8.63 -8.37
N LYS A 147 -11.71 -8.77 -7.07
CA LYS A 147 -12.97 -8.41 -6.42
C LYS A 147 -13.35 -6.94 -6.68
N ASP A 148 -12.40 -6.01 -6.53
CA ASP A 148 -12.59 -4.59 -6.85
C ASP A 148 -12.99 -4.37 -8.32
N SER A 149 -12.39 -5.14 -9.24
CA SER A 149 -12.72 -5.03 -10.67
C SER A 149 -14.11 -5.57 -10.96
N GLU A 150 -14.52 -6.67 -10.35
CA GLU A 150 -15.86 -7.25 -10.46
C GLU A 150 -16.92 -6.30 -9.91
N GLU A 151 -16.74 -5.80 -8.68
CA GLU A 151 -17.63 -4.83 -8.05
C GLU A 151 -17.73 -3.55 -8.87
N ALA A 152 -16.61 -3.05 -9.42
CA ALA A 152 -16.61 -1.88 -10.28
C ALA A 152 -17.37 -2.14 -11.59
N ILE A 153 -17.18 -3.30 -12.23
CA ILE A 153 -17.89 -3.64 -13.47
C ILE A 153 -19.40 -3.69 -13.18
N GLU A 154 -19.82 -4.36 -12.11
CA GLU A 154 -21.23 -4.41 -11.72
C GLU A 154 -21.81 -3.02 -11.47
N PHE A 155 -21.12 -2.18 -10.70
CA PHE A 155 -21.55 -0.81 -10.40
C PHE A 155 -21.69 0.03 -11.67
N TRP A 156 -20.66 0.06 -12.52
CA TRP A 156 -20.67 0.89 -13.72
C TRP A 156 -21.62 0.37 -14.80
N THR A 157 -21.90 -0.94 -14.83
CA THR A 157 -22.92 -1.52 -15.72
C THR A 157 -24.32 -1.04 -15.31
N LYS A 158 -24.64 -1.06 -14.02
CA LYS A 158 -25.91 -0.51 -13.51
C LYS A 158 -26.05 0.98 -13.83
N MET A 159 -24.98 1.76 -13.64
CA MET A 159 -24.96 3.19 -14.01
C MET A 159 -25.16 3.42 -15.52
N SER A 160 -24.65 2.53 -16.39
CA SER A 160 -24.89 2.65 -17.83
C SER A 160 -26.32 2.34 -18.26
N ASP A 161 -27.06 1.52 -17.50
CA ASP A 161 -28.45 1.17 -17.79
C ASP A 161 -29.45 2.31 -17.47
N GLY A 162 -28.93 3.48 -17.08
CA GLY A 162 -29.73 4.68 -16.82
C GLY A 162 -30.02 4.92 -15.34
N GLU A 163 -29.51 4.08 -14.44
CA GLU A 163 -29.59 4.29 -12.99
C GLU A 163 -28.59 5.37 -12.49
N TRP A 164 -28.54 6.52 -13.17
CA TRP A 164 -27.74 7.67 -12.74
C TRP A 164 -28.20 8.24 -11.38
N GLY A 165 -29.33 7.76 -10.87
CA GLY A 165 -29.99 8.24 -9.67
C GLY A 165 -30.27 9.74 -9.78
N HIS A 166 -30.07 10.46 -8.67
CA HIS A 166 -30.18 11.92 -8.64
C HIS A 166 -28.95 12.64 -9.19
N LEU A 167 -27.92 11.95 -9.69
CA LEU A 167 -26.65 12.58 -10.04
C LEU A 167 -26.78 13.53 -11.23
N LEU A 168 -27.50 13.11 -12.28
CA LEU A 168 -27.77 13.97 -13.44
C LEU A 168 -28.73 15.11 -13.08
N GLU A 169 -29.72 14.84 -12.23
CA GLU A 169 -30.65 15.85 -11.72
C GLU A 169 -29.94 16.91 -10.87
N ASP A 170 -29.06 16.49 -9.96
CA ASP A 170 -28.23 17.34 -9.11
C ASP A 170 -27.25 18.17 -9.95
N SER A 171 -26.61 17.55 -10.96
CA SER A 171 -25.72 18.22 -11.89
C SER A 171 -26.45 19.30 -12.69
N ASN A 172 -27.61 18.97 -13.26
CA ASN A 172 -28.43 19.94 -13.99
C ASN A 172 -28.91 21.07 -13.08
N ARG A 173 -29.31 20.77 -11.84
CA ARG A 173 -29.70 21.79 -10.84
C ARG A 173 -28.56 22.77 -10.57
N LEU A 174 -27.35 22.27 -10.33
CA LEU A 174 -26.18 23.10 -10.11
C LEU A 174 -25.84 23.95 -11.35
N ALA A 175 -25.90 23.35 -12.54
CA ALA A 175 -25.65 24.05 -13.80
C ALA A 175 -26.67 25.18 -14.05
N SER A 176 -27.93 25.00 -13.62
CA SER A 176 -28.95 26.05 -13.67
C SER A 176 -28.85 27.10 -12.55
N GLY A 177 -27.80 27.05 -11.72
CA GLY A 177 -27.58 27.97 -10.60
C GLY A 177 -28.33 27.63 -9.31
N GLY A 178 -28.87 26.42 -9.20
CA GLY A 178 -29.56 25.94 -8.00
C GLY A 178 -28.60 25.53 -6.89
N GLU A 179 -29.13 25.41 -5.67
CA GLU A 179 -28.35 25.04 -4.49
C GLU A 179 -27.76 23.63 -4.58
N SER A 180 -26.54 23.47 -4.05
CA SER A 180 -25.89 22.17 -3.92
C SER A 180 -26.63 21.28 -2.94
N SER A 181 -26.52 19.95 -3.12
CA SER A 181 -27.15 18.98 -2.21
C SER A 181 -26.68 19.20 -0.77
N TYR A 182 -25.39 19.55 -0.59
CA TYR A 182 -24.85 19.93 0.72
C TYR A 182 -25.49 21.19 1.31
N ALA A 183 -25.68 22.25 0.51
CA ALA A 183 -26.33 23.48 0.96
C ALA A 183 -27.78 23.23 1.38
N LYS A 184 -28.53 22.45 0.58
CA LYS A 184 -29.89 22.01 0.92
C LYS A 184 -29.94 21.22 2.22
N SER A 185 -29.07 20.21 2.38
CA SER A 185 -29.03 19.40 3.60
C SER A 185 -28.58 20.20 4.83
N LYS A 186 -27.78 21.26 4.66
CA LYS A 186 -27.40 22.16 5.75
C LYS A 186 -28.58 23.06 6.13
N HIS A 187 -29.29 23.61 5.15
CA HIS A 187 -30.46 24.46 5.38
C HIS A 187 -31.61 23.69 6.05
N LEU A 188 -31.86 22.45 5.63
CA LEU A 188 -32.85 21.56 6.27
C LEU A 188 -32.50 21.30 7.73
N ARG A 189 -31.23 21.01 8.04
CA ARG A 189 -30.77 20.80 9.42
C ARG A 189 -30.92 22.05 10.29
N SER A 190 -30.64 23.25 9.77
CA SER A 190 -30.88 24.49 10.53
C SER A 190 -32.36 24.74 10.81
N ILE A 191 -33.24 24.39 9.87
CA ILE A 191 -34.69 24.53 10.07
C ILE A 191 -35.20 23.55 11.14
N GLU A 192 -34.74 22.30 11.12
CA GLU A 192 -35.10 21.28 12.13
C GLU A 192 -34.58 21.61 13.54
N GLU A 193 -33.47 22.34 13.64
CA GLU A 193 -32.91 22.85 14.90
C GLU A 193 -33.67 24.07 15.45
N ASP A 194 -34.26 24.90 14.57
CA ASP A 194 -35.05 26.07 14.94
C ASP A 194 -36.51 25.73 15.36
N GLU A 195 -37.00 24.52 15.02
CA GLU A 195 -38.35 24.02 15.38
C GLU A 195 -38.40 23.21 16.69
N GLN A 196 -37.28 23.01 17.39
CA GLN A 196 -37.17 22.31 18.69
C GLN A 196 -36.93 23.27 19.86
#